data_AF-A0A9X2S6S3-F1
#
_entry.id   AF-A0A9X2S6S3-F1
#
_cell.length_a   1.000
_cell.length_b   1.000
_cell.length_c   1.000
_cell.angle_alpha   90.00
_cell.angle_beta   90.00
_cell.angle_gamma   90.00
#
_symmetry.space_group_name_H-M   'P 1'
#
loop_
_entity.id
_entity.type
_entity.pdbx_description
1 polymer ?
#
loop_
_entity_poly.entity_id
_entity_poly.type
_entity_poly.pdbx_seq_one_letter_code
_entity_poly.pdbx_strand_id
1 'polypeptide(L)'
;MKIKRSGKKVFALLCSLIMIFAFAVPNFAANESATKTVYVDVEKNITGQDLIQEPVKVVLDENKTIADATKEAVGVYNVRIRGTQYGTYIEAFKDDTPDFQYPFKEILSELTKGIVFRTDIPNQPIVNEEGWLAEKEYDGISGWMFTVNNTMVDDNGIYYTGDTKLSDLPDNAVIRWEYSMAVGCDLGLEGYLPDGTLNEWGYYNWNTEPTPPFFSTRVDKSHLIRKMADHENKNSAEYLDAMEVLRDLTTEGYTQADVDEIADSL
;
A
#
# COMPACT_ATOMS: atom_id res chain seq x y z
N MET A 1 21.22 104.81 -6.23
CA MET A 1 19.85 104.49 -5.76
C MET A 1 19.68 102.97 -5.76
N LYS A 2 19.39 102.39 -4.57
CA LYS A 2 18.92 101.02 -4.23
C LYS A 2 19.56 99.82 -4.97
N ILE A 3 20.50 99.05 -4.40
CA ILE A 3 20.46 98.11 -3.24
C ILE A 3 19.87 96.71 -3.58
N LYS A 4 20.75 95.70 -3.41
CA LYS A 4 20.57 94.25 -3.11
C LYS A 4 20.08 93.32 -4.25
N ARG A 5 20.58 92.09 -4.41
CA ARG A 5 21.29 91.20 -3.47
C ARG A 5 22.18 90.17 -4.22
N SER A 6 23.35 89.93 -3.63
CA SER A 6 24.31 88.81 -3.72
C SER A 6 23.71 87.41 -3.98
N GLY A 7 24.40 86.39 -4.49
CA GLY A 7 25.82 86.19 -4.76
C GLY A 7 26.13 84.70 -5.02
N LYS A 8 26.86 84.42 -6.11
CA LYS A 8 28.07 83.57 -6.20
C LYS A 8 28.09 82.18 -5.50
N LYS A 9 28.25 81.16 -6.38
CA LYS A 9 29.23 80.04 -6.36
C LYS A 9 28.85 78.69 -5.72
N VAL A 10 28.75 77.68 -6.60
CA VAL A 10 29.58 76.44 -6.70
C VAL A 10 29.63 75.45 -5.50
N PHE A 11 29.29 74.18 -5.83
CA PHE A 11 29.77 72.88 -5.30
C PHE A 11 29.08 72.16 -4.10
N ALA A 12 28.61 70.96 -4.43
CA ALA A 12 28.64 69.67 -3.72
C ALA A 12 27.81 69.38 -2.44
N LEU A 13 27.20 68.19 -2.52
CA LEU A 13 26.87 67.23 -1.47
C LEU A 13 25.81 67.61 -0.43
N LEU A 14 24.59 67.07 -0.62
CA LEU A 14 23.93 66.35 0.47
C LEU A 14 23.03 65.25 -0.12
N CYS A 15 23.28 64.03 0.34
CA CYS A 15 22.55 62.82 0.03
C CYS A 15 21.07 62.88 0.41
N SER A 16 20.31 61.96 -0.18
CA SER A 16 19.04 61.39 0.24
C SER A 16 17.77 61.92 -0.41
N LEU A 17 16.92 60.95 -0.79
CA LEU A 17 15.55 61.02 -1.31
C LEU A 17 15.53 61.28 -2.83
N ILE A 18 15.03 60.40 -3.68
CA ILE A 18 13.71 59.77 -3.62
C ILE A 18 13.72 58.41 -4.34
N MET A 19 13.38 57.37 -3.56
CA MET A 19 12.64 56.13 -3.84
C MET A 19 12.75 55.48 -5.23
N ILE A 20 13.53 54.40 -5.27
CA ILE A 20 13.32 53.24 -6.14
C ILE A 20 11.92 52.69 -5.82
N PHE A 21 11.01 52.72 -6.78
CA PHE A 21 9.81 51.88 -6.75
C PHE A 21 10.26 50.43 -6.88
N ALA A 22 10.55 49.79 -5.74
CA ALA A 22 10.56 48.35 -5.67
C ALA A 22 9.12 47.89 -5.87
N PHE A 23 8.82 47.40 -7.07
CA PHE A 23 7.67 46.52 -7.24
C PHE A 23 7.96 45.29 -6.39
N ALA A 24 7.42 45.26 -5.18
CA ALA A 24 7.25 44.03 -4.44
C ALA A 24 6.31 43.16 -5.29
N VAL A 25 6.90 42.28 -6.10
CA VAL A 25 6.16 41.15 -6.64
C VAL A 25 5.73 40.35 -5.41
N PRO A 26 4.44 40.10 -5.18
CA PRO A 26 4.03 39.22 -4.10
C PRO A 26 4.68 37.87 -4.37
N ASN A 27 5.69 37.54 -3.57
CA ASN A 27 6.20 36.18 -3.47
C ASN A 27 5.09 35.42 -2.76
N PHE A 28 4.12 34.90 -3.52
CA PHE A 28 3.34 33.79 -3.02
C PHE A 28 4.35 32.68 -2.82
N ALA A 29 4.81 32.50 -1.57
CA ALA A 29 5.34 31.22 -1.19
C ALA A 29 4.28 30.21 -1.63
N ALA A 30 4.60 29.37 -2.60
CA ALA A 30 3.79 28.21 -2.85
C ALA A 30 3.67 27.53 -1.48
N ASN A 31 2.44 27.34 -0.99
CA ASN A 31 2.24 26.37 0.08
C ASN A 31 2.67 25.04 -0.55
N GLU A 32 3.93 24.66 -0.37
CA GLU A 32 4.31 23.27 -0.57
C GLU A 32 3.42 22.49 0.38
N SER A 33 2.55 21.68 -0.20
CA SER A 33 1.73 20.78 0.58
C SER A 33 2.67 19.85 1.32
N ALA A 34 2.40 19.64 2.61
CA ALA A 34 3.22 18.74 3.40
C ALA A 34 3.21 17.34 2.76
N THR A 35 4.37 16.70 2.72
CA THR A 35 4.54 15.38 2.11
C THR A 35 4.62 14.31 3.19
N LYS A 36 4.10 13.13 2.87
CA LYS A 36 4.24 11.92 3.68
C LYS A 36 5.08 10.89 2.93
N THR A 37 5.99 10.25 3.65
CA THR A 37 6.71 9.06 3.19
C THR A 37 5.98 7.81 3.65
N VAL A 38 5.68 6.91 2.70
CA VAL A 38 5.14 5.57 2.94
C VAL A 38 5.92 4.56 2.11
N TYR A 39 5.75 3.29 2.45
CA TYR A 39 6.42 2.17 1.79
C TYR A 39 5.35 1.21 1.28
N VAL A 40 5.50 0.71 0.07
CA VAL A 40 4.49 -0.13 -0.58
C VAL A 40 5.15 -1.33 -1.22
N ASP A 41 4.56 -2.50 -1.02
CA ASP A 41 4.84 -3.73 -1.74
C ASP A 41 3.54 -4.46 -2.10
N VAL A 42 3.66 -5.38 -3.06
CA VAL A 42 2.55 -6.20 -3.55
C VAL A 42 3.02 -7.64 -3.68
N GLU A 43 2.39 -8.50 -2.89
CA GLU A 43 2.81 -9.87 -2.65
C GLU A 43 1.73 -10.87 -3.04
N LYS A 44 2.17 -12.00 -3.56
CA LYS A 44 1.33 -13.17 -3.85
C LYS A 44 1.97 -14.43 -3.29
N ASN A 45 2.59 -14.34 -2.12
CA ASN A 45 3.41 -15.41 -1.54
C ASN A 45 2.64 -16.72 -1.31
N ILE A 46 1.30 -16.64 -1.15
CA ILE A 46 0.43 -17.83 -1.08
C ILE A 46 0.52 -18.73 -2.31
N THR A 47 1.08 -18.23 -3.41
CA THR A 47 1.25 -18.95 -4.69
C THR A 47 2.61 -19.64 -4.83
N GLY A 48 3.54 -19.36 -3.91
CA GLY A 48 4.95 -19.77 -4.01
C GLY A 48 5.74 -19.02 -5.10
N GLN A 49 5.20 -17.93 -5.65
CA GLN A 49 5.83 -17.13 -6.70
C GLN A 49 6.47 -15.84 -6.16
N ASP A 50 7.24 -15.17 -7.02
CA ASP A 50 7.83 -13.86 -6.74
C ASP A 50 6.77 -12.77 -6.49
N LEU A 51 7.19 -11.70 -5.81
CA LEU A 51 6.37 -10.51 -5.58
C LEU A 51 5.98 -9.86 -6.91
N ILE A 52 4.80 -9.22 -6.95
CA ILE A 52 4.40 -8.36 -8.08
C ILE A 52 5.17 -7.04 -8.01
N GLN A 53 5.34 -6.49 -6.80
CA GLN A 53 6.09 -5.28 -6.56
C GLN A 53 6.97 -5.47 -5.33
N GLU A 54 8.29 -5.46 -5.54
CA GLU A 54 9.27 -5.38 -4.44
C GLU A 54 9.08 -4.06 -3.64
N PRO A 55 9.49 -4.01 -2.36
CA PRO A 55 9.36 -2.81 -1.53
C PRO A 55 9.84 -1.50 -2.20
N VAL A 56 8.94 -0.53 -2.31
CA VAL A 56 9.22 0.81 -2.84
C VAL A 56 8.94 1.88 -1.80
N LYS A 57 9.84 2.85 -1.68
CA LYS A 57 9.60 4.11 -0.94
C LYS A 57 8.82 5.08 -1.83
N VAL A 58 7.67 5.54 -1.33
CA VAL A 58 6.79 6.51 -2.00
C VAL A 58 6.73 7.79 -1.16
N VAL A 59 6.91 8.94 -1.83
CA VAL A 59 6.81 10.27 -1.21
C VAL A 59 5.76 11.07 -1.97
N LEU A 60 4.65 11.40 -1.31
CA LEU A 60 3.52 12.09 -1.91
C LEU A 60 2.99 13.18 -0.98
N ASP A 61 2.14 14.06 -1.50
CA ASP A 61 1.33 14.99 -0.70
C ASP A 61 0.51 14.23 0.34
N GLU A 62 0.50 14.69 1.60
CA GLU A 62 -0.15 14.00 2.71
C GLU A 62 -1.67 13.88 2.56
N ASN A 63 -2.31 14.70 1.72
CA ASN A 63 -3.74 14.62 1.42
C ASN A 63 -4.07 13.56 0.35
N LYS A 64 -3.06 12.92 -0.24
CA LYS A 64 -3.24 11.74 -1.09
C LYS A 64 -3.69 10.55 -0.27
N THR A 65 -4.11 9.51 -0.97
CA THR A 65 -4.69 8.31 -0.36
C THR A 65 -3.76 7.11 -0.45
N ILE A 66 -4.07 6.04 0.29
CA ILE A 66 -3.44 4.72 0.10
C ILE A 66 -3.50 4.29 -1.37
N ALA A 67 -4.65 4.46 -2.04
CA ALA A 67 -4.79 4.11 -3.46
C ALA A 67 -3.87 4.92 -4.38
N ASP A 68 -3.61 6.20 -4.06
CA ASP A 68 -2.64 7.02 -4.80
C ASP A 68 -1.20 6.53 -4.58
N ALA A 69 -0.84 6.20 -3.34
CA ALA A 69 0.48 5.64 -3.03
C ALA A 69 0.70 4.29 -3.73
N THR A 70 -0.31 3.42 -3.77
CA THR A 70 -0.25 2.15 -4.51
C THR A 70 -0.02 2.39 -6.01
N LYS A 71 -0.73 3.35 -6.63
CA LYS A 71 -0.52 3.70 -8.04
C LYS A 71 0.88 4.24 -8.32
N GLU A 72 1.43 5.03 -7.39
CA GLU A 72 2.79 5.55 -7.51
C GLU A 72 3.82 4.42 -7.43
N ALA A 73 3.62 3.45 -6.54
CA ALA A 73 4.52 2.31 -6.37
C ALA A 73 4.54 1.38 -7.58
N VAL A 74 3.37 0.94 -8.05
CA VAL A 74 3.26 -0.10 -9.10
C VAL A 74 3.13 0.47 -10.51
N GLY A 75 2.79 1.74 -10.64
CA GLY A 75 2.39 2.38 -11.88
C GLY A 75 0.88 2.30 -12.12
N VAL A 76 0.28 3.43 -12.51
CA VAL A 76 -1.17 3.60 -12.73
C VAL A 76 -1.82 2.58 -13.68
N TYR A 77 -1.07 1.99 -14.60
CA TYR A 77 -1.59 0.99 -15.55
C TYR A 77 -1.38 -0.47 -15.11
N ASN A 78 -0.77 -0.68 -13.94
CA ASN A 78 -0.48 -2.00 -13.38
C ASN A 78 -1.35 -2.33 -12.16
N VAL A 79 -2.31 -1.46 -11.82
CA VAL A 79 -3.31 -1.69 -10.77
C VAL A 79 -4.68 -1.25 -11.24
N ARG A 80 -5.71 -2.06 -10.99
CA ARG A 80 -7.12 -1.73 -11.22
C ARG A 80 -7.82 -1.47 -9.91
N ILE A 81 -8.54 -0.35 -9.90
CA ILE A 81 -9.15 0.21 -8.71
C ILE A 81 -10.58 0.62 -9.05
N ARG A 82 -11.54 0.17 -8.23
CA ARG A 82 -12.96 0.50 -8.36
C ARG A 82 -13.44 1.29 -7.14
N GLY A 83 -14.19 2.36 -7.38
CA GLY A 83 -14.95 3.03 -6.34
C GLY A 83 -16.20 2.21 -5.98
N THR A 84 -16.39 1.94 -4.69
CA THR A 84 -17.57 1.25 -4.17
C THR A 84 -18.31 2.15 -3.17
N GLN A 85 -19.48 1.71 -2.70
CA GLN A 85 -20.18 2.43 -1.62
C GLN A 85 -19.43 2.41 -0.28
N TYR A 86 -18.43 1.53 -0.15
CA TYR A 86 -17.56 1.41 1.03
C TYR A 86 -16.19 2.06 0.84
N GLY A 87 -16.01 2.76 -0.29
CA GLY A 87 -14.77 3.42 -0.66
C GLY A 87 -14.01 2.71 -1.78
N THR A 88 -12.76 3.08 -1.94
CA THR A 88 -11.87 2.59 -2.98
C THR A 88 -11.42 1.15 -2.70
N TYR A 89 -11.64 0.28 -3.69
CA TYR A 89 -11.31 -1.14 -3.67
C TYR A 89 -10.26 -1.48 -4.75
N ILE A 90 -9.22 -2.22 -4.38
CA ILE A 90 -8.23 -2.76 -5.33
C ILE A 90 -8.75 -4.07 -5.89
N GLU A 91 -8.97 -4.10 -7.21
CA GLU A 91 -9.55 -5.25 -7.88
C GLU A 91 -8.48 -6.21 -8.40
N ALA A 92 -7.37 -5.68 -8.91
CA ALA A 92 -6.35 -6.48 -9.55
C ALA A 92 -5.01 -5.76 -9.62
N PHE A 93 -3.94 -6.53 -9.64
CA PHE A 93 -2.63 -6.08 -10.09
C PHE A 93 -2.25 -6.82 -11.37
N LYS A 94 -1.44 -6.17 -12.20
CA LYS A 94 -0.94 -6.78 -13.43
C LYS A 94 0.04 -7.91 -13.07
N ASP A 95 -0.22 -9.08 -13.61
CA ASP A 95 0.58 -10.28 -13.36
C ASP A 95 0.34 -11.30 -14.47
N ASP A 96 1.40 -11.73 -15.12
CA ASP A 96 1.36 -12.72 -16.21
C ASP A 96 2.08 -14.02 -15.84
N THR A 97 2.39 -14.21 -14.56
CA THR A 97 3.13 -15.37 -14.08
C THR A 97 2.29 -16.65 -14.23
N PRO A 98 2.74 -17.62 -15.04
CA PRO A 98 2.05 -18.90 -15.17
C PRO A 98 2.26 -19.75 -13.90
N ASP A 99 1.40 -20.75 -13.71
CA ASP A 99 1.49 -21.80 -12.67
C ASP A 99 1.21 -21.38 -11.22
N PHE A 100 -0.04 -21.57 -10.81
CA PHE A 100 -0.50 -21.33 -9.46
C PHE A 100 -0.44 -22.60 -8.59
N GLN A 101 0.26 -22.53 -7.46
CA GLN A 101 0.26 -23.57 -6.42
C GLN A 101 -0.24 -22.98 -5.11
N TYR A 102 -1.35 -23.49 -4.58
CA TYR A 102 -1.91 -23.02 -3.33
C TYR A 102 -1.80 -24.10 -2.23
N PRO A 103 -0.99 -23.87 -1.19
CA PRO A 103 -0.70 -24.88 -0.17
C PRO A 103 -1.90 -25.19 0.74
N PHE A 104 -2.85 -24.26 0.90
CA PHE A 104 -3.99 -24.44 1.81
C PHE A 104 -5.28 -24.87 1.11
N LYS A 105 -5.18 -25.41 -0.12
CA LYS A 105 -6.36 -25.81 -0.91
C LYS A 105 -7.25 -26.82 -0.17
N GLU A 106 -6.65 -27.81 0.48
CA GLU A 106 -7.39 -28.85 1.20
C GLU A 106 -8.14 -28.26 2.40
N ILE A 107 -7.47 -27.43 3.21
CA ILE A 107 -8.08 -26.73 4.36
C ILE A 107 -9.26 -25.86 3.90
N LEU A 108 -9.04 -25.02 2.88
CA LEU A 108 -10.08 -24.15 2.35
C LEU A 108 -11.27 -24.95 1.80
N SER A 109 -11.00 -26.05 1.09
CA SER A 109 -12.04 -26.93 0.54
C SER A 109 -12.84 -27.61 1.66
N GLU A 110 -12.20 -28.04 2.74
CA GLU A 110 -12.88 -28.67 3.87
C GLU A 110 -13.82 -27.67 4.57
N LEU A 111 -13.29 -26.50 4.93
CA LEU A 111 -14.04 -25.47 5.67
C LEU A 111 -15.22 -24.91 4.88
N THR A 112 -15.06 -24.75 3.56
CA THR A 112 -16.10 -24.20 2.67
C THR A 112 -16.94 -25.26 1.98
N LYS A 113 -16.71 -26.55 2.26
CA LYS A 113 -17.32 -27.69 1.55
C LYS A 113 -17.12 -27.62 0.02
N GLY A 114 -15.99 -27.07 -0.41
CA GLY A 114 -15.59 -26.88 -1.80
C GLY A 114 -16.45 -25.87 -2.58
N ILE A 115 -17.36 -25.14 -1.92
CA ILE A 115 -18.31 -24.29 -2.63
C ILE A 115 -17.64 -23.14 -3.39
N VAL A 116 -16.54 -22.63 -2.85
CA VAL A 116 -15.80 -21.48 -3.42
C VAL A 116 -15.11 -21.82 -4.73
N PHE A 117 -14.84 -23.11 -4.99
CA PHE A 117 -14.20 -23.57 -6.22
C PHE A 117 -15.19 -23.90 -7.34
N ARG A 118 -16.49 -23.74 -7.09
CA ARG A 118 -17.52 -24.01 -8.09
C ARG A 118 -17.59 -22.90 -9.14
N THR A 119 -17.64 -23.30 -10.41
CA THR A 119 -17.74 -22.38 -11.55
C THR A 119 -19.18 -22.15 -12.02
N ASP A 120 -20.16 -22.84 -11.41
CA ASP A 120 -21.56 -22.83 -11.82
C ASP A 120 -22.46 -21.96 -10.92
N ILE A 121 -21.88 -21.07 -10.11
CA ILE A 121 -22.62 -20.19 -9.19
C ILE A 121 -22.92 -18.84 -9.87
N PRO A 122 -24.20 -18.51 -10.16
CA PRO A 122 -24.54 -17.37 -11.03
C PRO A 122 -24.03 -16.00 -10.57
N ASN A 123 -24.00 -15.76 -9.25
CA ASN A 123 -23.61 -14.48 -8.66
C ASN A 123 -22.25 -14.55 -7.93
N GLN A 124 -21.49 -15.63 -8.15
CA GLN A 124 -20.13 -15.80 -7.63
C GLN A 124 -19.22 -16.40 -8.71
N PRO A 125 -19.12 -15.77 -9.89
CA PRO A 125 -18.25 -16.29 -10.93
C PRO A 125 -16.79 -16.23 -10.45
N ILE A 126 -16.05 -17.29 -10.77
CA ILE A 126 -14.58 -17.24 -10.79
C ILE A 126 -14.21 -16.43 -12.03
N VAL A 127 -13.43 -15.39 -11.83
CA VAL A 127 -12.90 -14.53 -12.88
C VAL A 127 -11.66 -15.22 -13.44
N ASN A 128 -11.41 -15.07 -14.74
CA ASN A 128 -10.10 -15.42 -15.29
C ASN A 128 -9.72 -14.36 -16.32
N GLU A 129 -8.69 -13.59 -16.03
CA GLU A 129 -8.27 -12.49 -16.89
C GLU A 129 -6.78 -12.54 -17.18
N GLU A 130 -6.45 -12.80 -18.45
CA GLU A 130 -5.07 -12.86 -18.91
C GLU A 130 -4.29 -11.58 -18.57
N GLY A 131 -3.13 -11.77 -17.94
CA GLY A 131 -2.22 -10.68 -17.56
C GLY A 131 -2.62 -9.92 -16.29
N TRP A 132 -3.62 -10.40 -15.55
CA TRP A 132 -4.04 -9.81 -14.28
C TRP A 132 -4.24 -10.88 -13.21
N LEU A 133 -3.79 -10.58 -12.00
CA LEU A 133 -4.21 -11.31 -10.81
C LEU A 133 -5.35 -10.53 -10.15
N ALA A 134 -6.59 -10.93 -10.43
CA ALA A 134 -7.80 -10.23 -10.01
C ALA A 134 -8.47 -10.84 -8.76
N GLU A 135 -9.41 -10.09 -8.19
CA GLU A 135 -10.43 -10.67 -7.32
C GLU A 135 -11.11 -11.84 -8.05
N LYS A 136 -11.32 -12.91 -7.30
CA LYS A 136 -11.95 -14.16 -7.73
C LYS A 136 -11.24 -14.92 -8.84
N GLU A 137 -9.95 -14.67 -9.09
CA GLU A 137 -9.19 -15.30 -10.17
C GLU A 137 -9.11 -16.84 -10.03
N TYR A 138 -9.01 -17.33 -8.79
CA TYR A 138 -8.76 -18.76 -8.51
C TYR A 138 -9.91 -19.45 -7.78
N ASP A 139 -10.72 -18.71 -7.02
CA ASP A 139 -11.94 -19.18 -6.38
C ASP A 139 -12.91 -18.01 -6.19
N GLY A 140 -14.15 -18.24 -5.77
CA GLY A 140 -15.17 -17.19 -5.69
C GLY A 140 -15.01 -16.18 -4.55
N ILE A 141 -13.99 -16.31 -3.69
CA ILE A 141 -13.69 -15.43 -2.55
C ILE A 141 -12.24 -14.91 -2.54
N SER A 142 -11.40 -15.32 -3.51
CA SER A 142 -10.02 -14.85 -3.60
C SER A 142 -9.95 -13.36 -3.92
N GLY A 143 -8.89 -12.68 -3.48
CA GLY A 143 -8.71 -11.26 -3.75
C GLY A 143 -7.59 -10.60 -2.96
N TRP A 144 -7.50 -9.29 -3.10
CA TRP A 144 -6.45 -8.47 -2.51
C TRP A 144 -6.84 -7.99 -1.12
N MET A 145 -5.95 -8.24 -0.17
CA MET A 145 -6.00 -7.67 1.17
C MET A 145 -4.83 -6.74 1.37
N PHE A 146 -4.95 -5.84 2.36
CA PHE A 146 -3.81 -5.06 2.77
C PHE A 146 -3.78 -4.82 4.27
N THR A 147 -2.58 -4.52 4.73
CA THR A 147 -2.32 -4.02 6.09
C THR A 147 -1.52 -2.74 6.02
N VAL A 148 -1.64 -1.92 7.07
CA VAL A 148 -0.75 -0.81 7.37
C VAL A 148 0.04 -1.19 8.62
N ASN A 149 1.36 -1.29 8.52
CA ASN A 149 2.22 -1.78 9.60
C ASN A 149 1.71 -3.11 10.22
N ASN A 150 1.38 -4.09 9.38
CA ASN A 150 0.87 -5.41 9.76
C ASN A 150 -0.48 -5.43 10.53
N THR A 151 -1.24 -4.33 10.53
CA THR A 151 -2.61 -4.27 11.04
C THR A 151 -3.61 -3.80 9.96
N MET A 152 -4.86 -4.25 10.04
CA MET A 152 -5.94 -3.78 9.15
C MET A 152 -6.66 -2.53 9.69
N VAL A 153 -6.42 -2.18 10.96
CA VAL A 153 -7.09 -1.08 11.65
C VAL A 153 -6.09 -0.10 12.25
N ASP A 154 -6.50 1.16 12.39
CA ASP A 154 -5.77 2.19 13.11
C ASP A 154 -5.84 2.00 14.64
N ASP A 155 -5.17 2.89 15.38
CA ASP A 155 -5.15 2.88 16.86
C ASP A 155 -6.55 3.05 17.50
N ASN A 156 -7.55 3.50 16.73
CA ASN A 156 -8.93 3.66 17.16
C ASN A 156 -9.82 2.46 16.75
N GLY A 157 -9.25 1.44 16.10
CA GLY A 157 -9.99 0.28 15.60
C GLY A 157 -10.78 0.56 14.32
N ILE A 158 -10.46 1.64 13.59
CA ILE A 158 -11.07 1.97 12.31
C ILE A 158 -10.30 1.27 11.19
N TYR A 159 -11.00 0.51 10.35
CA TYR A 159 -10.39 -0.15 9.20
C TYR A 159 -9.79 0.86 8.22
N TYR A 160 -8.56 0.57 7.80
CA TYR A 160 -7.97 1.25 6.67
C TYR A 160 -8.72 0.91 5.38
N THR A 161 -8.81 1.88 4.47
CA THR A 161 -9.40 1.69 3.14
C THR A 161 -8.49 2.31 2.08
N GLY A 162 -8.74 2.02 0.80
CA GLY A 162 -8.02 2.70 -0.28
C GLY A 162 -8.16 4.22 -0.26
N ASP A 163 -9.19 4.76 0.41
CA ASP A 163 -9.44 6.20 0.56
C ASP A 163 -8.80 6.83 1.81
N THR A 164 -8.18 6.03 2.69
CA THR A 164 -7.50 6.59 3.86
C THR A 164 -6.39 7.54 3.41
N LYS A 165 -6.38 8.76 3.96
CA LYS A 165 -5.37 9.76 3.62
C LYS A 165 -4.02 9.41 4.23
N LEU A 166 -2.95 9.77 3.54
CA LEU A 166 -1.58 9.56 4.03
C LEU A 166 -1.31 10.34 5.32
N SER A 167 -1.96 11.49 5.53
CA SER A 167 -1.94 12.27 6.77
C SER A 167 -2.40 11.47 7.99
N ASP A 168 -3.28 10.49 7.77
CA ASP A 168 -3.91 9.70 8.83
C ASP A 168 -3.13 8.41 9.11
N LEU A 169 -2.04 8.17 8.38
CA LEU A 169 -1.16 7.02 8.59
C LEU A 169 -0.03 7.34 9.56
N PRO A 170 0.50 6.33 10.28
CA PRO A 170 1.75 6.45 11.00
C PRO A 170 2.90 6.96 10.11
N ASP A 171 3.90 7.59 10.71
CA ASP A 171 5.10 7.99 9.97
C ASP A 171 5.82 6.76 9.40
N ASN A 172 6.26 6.85 8.15
CA ASN A 172 6.93 5.76 7.43
C ASN A 172 6.09 4.46 7.42
N ALA A 173 4.77 4.61 7.34
CA ALA A 173 3.84 3.50 7.25
C ALA A 173 4.18 2.56 6.08
N VAL A 174 4.04 1.27 6.33
CA VAL A 174 4.16 0.22 5.31
C VAL A 174 2.76 -0.23 4.91
N ILE A 175 2.41 -0.05 3.64
CA ILE A 175 1.17 -0.51 3.01
C ILE A 175 1.52 -1.79 2.27
N ARG A 176 1.14 -2.93 2.84
CA ARG A 176 1.47 -4.26 2.33
C ARG A 176 0.25 -4.90 1.70
N TRP A 177 0.25 -5.06 0.37
CA TRP A 177 -0.81 -5.77 -0.36
C TRP A 177 -0.46 -7.25 -0.46
N GLU A 178 -1.39 -8.11 -0.06
CA GLU A 178 -1.22 -9.56 -0.09
C GLU A 178 -2.42 -10.20 -0.78
N TYR A 179 -2.17 -11.05 -1.77
CA TYR A 179 -3.21 -11.86 -2.39
C TYR A 179 -3.64 -12.98 -1.45
N SER A 180 -4.94 -13.23 -1.35
CA SER A 180 -5.53 -14.27 -0.50
C SER A 180 -6.55 -15.08 -1.28
N MET A 181 -6.65 -16.37 -1.00
CA MET A 181 -7.75 -17.26 -1.40
C MET A 181 -8.75 -17.52 -0.26
N ALA A 182 -8.42 -17.12 0.97
CA ALA A 182 -9.21 -17.46 2.16
C ALA A 182 -9.56 -16.23 3.01
N VAL A 183 -9.77 -15.07 2.39
CA VAL A 183 -10.15 -13.82 3.06
C VAL A 183 -9.23 -13.52 4.26
N GLY A 184 -7.93 -13.78 4.09
CA GLY A 184 -6.88 -13.49 5.06
C GLY A 184 -6.49 -14.66 5.95
N CYS A 185 -7.30 -15.73 6.01
CA CYS A 185 -6.96 -16.91 6.83
C CYS A 185 -5.65 -17.56 6.40
N ASP A 186 -5.40 -17.59 5.09
CA ASP A 186 -4.17 -18.06 4.44
C ASP A 186 -3.03 -17.04 4.43
N LEU A 187 -3.24 -15.89 5.05
CA LEU A 187 -2.21 -14.88 5.32
C LEU A 187 -1.85 -14.82 6.81
N GLY A 188 -2.46 -15.64 7.67
CA GLY A 188 -2.25 -15.57 9.11
C GLY A 188 -3.11 -14.52 9.81
N LEU A 189 -4.22 -14.10 9.18
CA LEU A 189 -5.23 -13.21 9.75
C LEU A 189 -6.54 -13.98 10.04
N GLU A 190 -7.41 -13.42 10.86
CA GLU A 190 -8.79 -13.94 10.98
C GLU A 190 -9.64 -13.47 9.80
N GLY A 191 -10.58 -14.32 9.37
CA GLY A 191 -11.48 -14.00 8.24
C GLY A 191 -12.83 -14.70 8.35
N TYR A 192 -13.81 -14.25 7.58
CA TYR A 192 -15.12 -14.89 7.52
C TYR A 192 -15.20 -15.73 6.25
N LEU A 193 -15.31 -17.06 6.38
CA LEU A 193 -15.47 -17.96 5.22
C LEU A 193 -16.93 -18.33 4.97
N PRO A 194 -17.31 -18.73 3.74
CA PRO A 194 -18.61 -19.32 3.46
C PRO A 194 -18.89 -20.61 4.25
N ASP A 195 -20.14 -20.84 4.65
CA ASP A 195 -20.58 -22.03 5.41
C ASP A 195 -20.77 -23.29 4.54
N GLY A 196 -20.51 -23.17 3.24
CA GLY A 196 -20.72 -24.20 2.24
C GLY A 196 -22.14 -24.27 1.68
N THR A 197 -22.94 -23.20 1.81
CA THR A 197 -24.28 -23.09 1.23
C THR A 197 -24.49 -21.77 0.48
N LEU A 198 -25.56 -21.71 -0.32
CA LEU A 198 -25.97 -20.51 -1.07
C LEU A 198 -27.36 -20.06 -0.61
N ASN A 199 -27.62 -18.75 -0.73
CA ASN A 199 -28.98 -18.23 -0.68
C ASN A 199 -29.74 -18.48 -2.00
N GLU A 200 -31.03 -18.14 -2.04
CA GLU A 200 -31.90 -18.33 -3.20
C GLU A 200 -31.44 -17.58 -4.47
N TRP A 201 -30.58 -16.57 -4.30
CA TRP A 201 -30.01 -15.76 -5.36
C TRP A 201 -28.62 -16.26 -5.80
N GLY A 202 -28.09 -17.33 -5.21
CA GLY A 202 -26.76 -17.84 -5.57
C GLY A 202 -25.60 -17.01 -5.03
N TYR A 203 -25.77 -16.32 -3.89
CA TYR A 203 -24.63 -15.78 -3.11
C TYR A 203 -24.27 -16.73 -1.97
N TYR A 204 -23.01 -16.71 -1.55
CA TYR A 204 -22.54 -17.44 -0.37
C TYR A 204 -23.29 -17.01 0.89
N ASN A 205 -23.70 -17.99 1.70
CA ASN A 205 -23.97 -17.75 3.10
C ASN A 205 -22.63 -17.78 3.85
N TRP A 206 -22.35 -16.72 4.60
CA TRP A 206 -21.10 -16.56 5.35
C TRP A 206 -21.28 -17.04 6.78
N ASN A 207 -20.23 -17.63 7.36
CA ASN A 207 -20.19 -17.92 8.79
C ASN A 207 -20.33 -16.62 9.61
N THR A 208 -20.93 -16.70 10.79
CA THR A 208 -21.08 -15.56 11.70
C THR A 208 -19.92 -15.43 12.68
N GLU A 209 -19.18 -16.52 12.90
CA GLU A 209 -17.96 -16.53 13.70
C GLU A 209 -16.75 -16.44 12.77
N PRO A 210 -15.68 -15.71 13.16
CA PRO A 210 -14.46 -15.66 12.40
C PRO A 210 -13.80 -17.04 12.36
N THR A 211 -13.27 -17.38 11.19
CA THR A 211 -12.37 -18.51 11.01
C THR A 211 -10.97 -18.07 11.47
N PRO A 212 -10.29 -18.87 12.31
CA PRO A 212 -8.93 -18.58 12.72
C PRO A 212 -7.96 -18.68 11.53
N PRO A 213 -6.77 -18.06 11.64
CA PRO A 213 -5.76 -18.18 10.62
C PRO A 213 -5.31 -19.64 10.43
N PHE A 214 -4.90 -19.98 9.20
CA PHE A 214 -4.43 -21.32 8.85
C PHE A 214 -3.05 -21.65 9.42
N PHE A 215 -2.32 -20.63 9.87
CA PHE A 215 -1.07 -20.74 10.60
C PHE A 215 -0.97 -19.59 11.62
N SER A 216 -0.29 -19.80 12.74
CA SER A 216 -0.23 -18.85 13.86
C SER A 216 1.07 -18.06 13.96
N THR A 217 1.93 -18.15 12.96
CA THR A 217 3.33 -17.68 12.99
C THR A 217 3.56 -16.41 12.16
N ARG A 218 2.51 -15.68 11.78
CA ARG A 218 2.63 -14.41 11.03
C ARG A 218 3.44 -13.39 11.84
N VAL A 219 4.61 -13.02 11.32
CA VAL A 219 5.49 -11.96 11.87
C VAL A 219 5.27 -10.62 11.18
N ASP A 220 5.59 -9.52 11.87
CA ASP A 220 5.54 -8.18 11.29
C ASP A 220 6.80 -7.92 10.44
N LYS A 221 6.59 -7.74 9.13
CA LYS A 221 7.66 -7.47 8.15
C LYS A 221 7.86 -5.98 7.86
N SER A 222 7.17 -5.09 8.55
CA SER A 222 7.19 -3.65 8.25
C SER A 222 8.59 -3.04 8.36
N HIS A 223 9.38 -3.47 9.34
CA HIS A 223 10.76 -3.01 9.46
C HIS A 223 11.62 -3.48 8.29
N LEU A 224 11.54 -4.76 7.95
CA LEU A 224 12.20 -5.38 6.80
C LEU A 224 11.84 -4.65 5.50
N ILE A 225 10.56 -4.40 5.25
CA ILE A 225 10.08 -3.74 4.02
C ILE A 225 10.64 -2.32 3.90
N ARG A 226 10.66 -1.53 4.98
CA ARG A 226 11.28 -0.19 4.99
C ARG A 226 12.75 -0.25 4.61
N LYS A 227 13.49 -1.16 5.25
CA LYS A 227 14.92 -1.36 5.05
C LYS A 227 15.22 -1.83 3.63
N MET A 228 14.47 -2.81 3.15
CA MET A 228 14.56 -3.30 1.78
C MET A 228 14.29 -2.21 0.77
N ALA A 229 13.27 -1.37 0.94
CA ALA A 229 13.00 -0.27 0.01
C ALA A 229 14.16 0.73 -0.05
N ASP A 230 14.81 0.99 1.09
CA ASP A 230 15.87 2.00 1.23
C ASP A 230 17.27 1.49 0.86
N HIS A 231 17.43 0.17 0.75
CA HIS A 231 18.71 -0.44 0.42
C HIS A 231 19.12 -0.14 -1.03
N GLU A 232 20.30 0.45 -1.25
CA GLU A 232 20.74 0.84 -2.59
C GLU A 232 21.06 -0.37 -3.48
N ASN A 233 21.67 -1.43 -2.92
CA ASN A 233 22.14 -2.58 -3.68
C ASN A 233 21.18 -3.78 -3.57
N LYS A 234 20.18 -3.81 -4.44
CA LYS A 234 19.19 -4.91 -4.53
C LYS A 234 19.77 -6.28 -4.96
N ASN A 235 21.07 -6.37 -5.22
CA ASN A 235 21.76 -7.62 -5.56
C ASN A 235 22.76 -8.06 -4.47
N SER A 236 22.81 -7.37 -3.33
CA SER A 236 23.67 -7.79 -2.22
C SER A 236 23.14 -9.08 -1.59
N ALA A 237 24.02 -9.85 -0.94
CA ALA A 237 23.61 -11.10 -0.29
C ALA A 237 22.55 -10.84 0.78
N GLU A 238 22.72 -9.76 1.54
CA GLU A 238 21.79 -9.32 2.58
C GLU A 238 20.40 -9.01 2.01
N TYR A 239 20.33 -8.39 0.83
CA TYR A 239 19.05 -8.11 0.18
C TYR A 239 18.36 -9.38 -0.31
N LEU A 240 19.11 -10.33 -0.86
CA LEU A 240 18.57 -11.60 -1.32
C LEU A 240 18.07 -12.45 -0.14
N ASP A 241 18.81 -12.47 0.97
CA ASP A 241 18.40 -13.13 2.21
C ASP A 241 17.11 -12.47 2.77
N ALA A 242 17.05 -11.14 2.77
CA ALA A 242 15.84 -10.39 3.15
C ALA A 242 14.65 -10.70 2.23
N MET A 243 14.88 -10.87 0.93
CA MET A 243 13.84 -11.23 -0.04
C MET A 243 13.31 -12.65 0.19
N GLU A 244 14.15 -13.61 0.59
CA GLU A 244 13.71 -14.95 1.00
C GLU A 244 12.76 -14.87 2.19
N VAL A 245 13.11 -14.08 3.21
CA VAL A 245 12.25 -13.86 4.38
C VAL A 245 10.96 -13.13 4.04
N LEU A 246 11.02 -12.13 3.14
CA LEU A 246 9.83 -11.42 2.69
C LEU A 246 8.84 -12.38 2.00
N ARG A 247 9.35 -13.32 1.20
CA ARG A 247 8.56 -14.33 0.47
C ARG A 247 8.04 -15.47 1.35
N ASP A 248 8.65 -15.73 2.49
CA ASP A 248 8.18 -16.78 3.41
C ASP A 248 6.82 -16.39 4.01
N LEU A 249 5.77 -17.10 3.60
CA LEU A 249 4.40 -16.84 4.01
C LEU A 249 4.14 -17.15 5.49
N THR A 250 4.64 -18.29 5.97
CA THR A 250 4.31 -18.78 7.30
C THR A 250 5.34 -18.35 8.32
N THR A 251 6.57 -18.05 7.90
CA THR A 251 7.69 -17.73 8.79
C THR A 251 7.86 -18.76 9.91
N GLU A 252 7.48 -20.02 9.69
CA GLU A 252 7.70 -21.10 10.68
C GLU A 252 9.18 -21.26 11.02
N GLY A 253 10.08 -20.78 10.15
CA GLY A 253 11.52 -20.71 10.38
C GLY A 253 12.03 -19.41 11.04
N TYR A 254 11.20 -18.37 11.22
CA TYR A 254 11.63 -17.06 11.69
C TYR A 254 10.76 -16.54 12.84
N THR A 255 11.41 -16.13 13.93
CA THR A 255 10.80 -15.31 14.97
C THR A 255 10.79 -13.84 14.56
N GLN A 256 10.04 -13.00 15.27
CA GLN A 256 10.09 -11.55 15.05
C GLN A 256 11.52 -11.00 15.18
N ALA A 257 12.31 -11.51 16.13
CA ALA A 257 13.69 -11.09 16.33
C ALA A 257 14.59 -11.45 15.14
N ASP A 258 14.36 -12.61 14.51
CA ASP A 258 15.12 -13.01 13.32
C ASP A 258 14.82 -12.08 12.14
N VAL A 259 13.55 -11.72 11.94
CA VAL A 259 13.15 -10.76 10.89
C VAL A 259 13.75 -9.38 11.13
N ASP A 260 13.75 -8.91 12.38
CA ASP A 260 14.32 -7.61 12.74
C ASP A 260 15.85 -7.60 12.56
N GLU A 261 16.55 -8.68 12.91
CA GLU A 261 18.00 -8.82 12.70
C GLU A 261 18.37 -8.79 11.21
N ILE A 262 17.59 -9.48 10.38
CA ILE A 262 17.79 -9.47 8.93
C ILE A 262 17.52 -8.06 8.37
N ALA A 263 16.48 -7.37 8.84
CA ALA A 263 16.21 -5.99 8.45
C ALA A 263 17.35 -5.04 8.85
N ASP A 264 17.97 -5.24 10.02
CA ASP A 264 19.08 -4.43 10.51
C ASP A 264 20.40 -4.68 9.76
N SER A 265 20.51 -5.80 9.03
CA SER A 265 21.66 -6.10 8.17
C SER A 265 21.66 -5.31 6.84
N LEU A 266 20.53 -4.70 6.48
CA LEU A 266 20.33 -3.80 5.34
C LEU A 266 20.62 -2.34 5.74
#